data_AF-A0A318HVK2-F1
#
_entry.id   AF-A0A318HVK2-F1
#
_cell.length_a   1.000
_cell.length_b   1.000
_cell.length_c   1.000
_cell.angle_alpha   90.00
_cell.angle_beta   90.00
_cell.angle_gamma   90.00
#
_symmetry.space_group_name_H-M   'P 1'
#
loop_
_entity.id
_entity.type
_entity.pdbx_description
1 polymer ?
#
loop_
_entity_poly.entity_id
_entity_poly.type
_entity_poly.pdbx_seq_one_letter_code
_entity_poly.pdbx_strand_id
1 'polypeptide(L)'
;MTLKDNFYTICNATHDADNHVFEVKLNAIHEIYAAHFPGNAITPGACTLQMVAEMVQETTGKCLQLACAKNVKYLAPITPQNTPCPTFVLNIKNNGQEYAVKAEVKNGEQVFAKLSLVYE
;
A
#
# COMPACT_ATOMS: atom_id res chain seq x y z
N MET A 1 6.06 8.71 -9.76
CA MET A 1 7.08 7.65 -9.66
C MET A 1 6.34 6.35 -9.47
N THR A 2 6.62 5.34 -10.30
CA THR A 2 6.02 4.00 -10.15
C THR A 2 6.87 3.18 -9.19
N LEU A 3 6.23 2.55 -8.20
CA LEU A 3 6.91 1.72 -7.19
C LEU A 3 6.80 0.22 -7.49
N LYS A 4 5.69 -0.23 -8.10
CA LYS A 4 5.49 -1.61 -8.53
C LYS A 4 6.64 -2.07 -9.45
N ASP A 5 7.09 -3.30 -9.21
CA ASP A 5 8.19 -4.01 -9.88
C ASP A 5 9.58 -3.38 -9.71
N ASN A 6 9.72 -2.39 -8.82
CA ASN A 6 11.00 -1.81 -8.43
C ASN A 6 11.17 -1.78 -6.90
N PHE A 7 10.29 -1.09 -6.19
CA PHE A 7 10.27 -1.00 -4.73
C PHE A 7 9.53 -2.20 -4.08
N TYR A 8 8.50 -2.71 -4.74
CA TYR A 8 7.76 -3.89 -4.31
C TYR A 8 7.23 -4.68 -5.51
N THR A 9 6.89 -5.94 -5.29
CA THR A 9 6.21 -6.78 -6.29
C THR A 9 4.94 -7.36 -5.67
N ILE A 10 3.87 -7.46 -6.45
CA ILE A 10 2.64 -8.18 -6.05
C ILE A 10 2.88 -9.67 -6.32
N CYS A 11 2.92 -10.48 -5.27
CA CYS A 11 3.11 -11.92 -5.35
C CYS A 11 1.79 -12.64 -5.62
N ASN A 12 0.70 -12.17 -5.02
CA ASN A 12 -0.63 -12.71 -5.16
C ASN A 12 -1.68 -11.61 -4.96
N ALA A 13 -2.82 -11.75 -5.64
CA ALA A 13 -3.96 -10.85 -5.48
C ALA A 13 -5.26 -11.67 -5.50
N THR A 14 -6.12 -11.44 -4.51
CA THR A 14 -7.47 -12.01 -4.47
C THR A 14 -8.49 -10.89 -4.44
N HIS A 15 -9.58 -11.06 -5.18
CA HIS A 15 -10.62 -10.05 -5.33
C HIS A 15 -11.98 -10.69 -5.07
N ASP A 16 -12.76 -10.08 -4.17
CA ASP A 16 -14.11 -10.49 -3.81
C ASP A 16 -15.00 -9.25 -3.58
N ALA A 17 -15.86 -8.97 -4.55
CA ALA A 17 -16.69 -7.76 -4.60
C ALA A 17 -15.86 -6.49 -4.37
N ASP A 18 -16.13 -5.76 -3.29
CA ASP A 18 -15.40 -4.53 -2.91
C ASP A 18 -14.11 -4.80 -2.14
N ASN A 19 -13.82 -6.05 -1.77
CA ASN A 19 -12.67 -6.43 -0.94
C ASN A 19 -11.55 -7.03 -1.81
N HIS A 20 -10.34 -6.52 -1.64
CA HIS A 20 -9.18 -6.93 -2.40
C HIS A 20 -8.01 -7.14 -1.46
N VAL A 21 -7.32 -8.25 -1.62
CA VAL A 21 -6.16 -8.60 -0.80
C VAL A 21 -4.96 -8.77 -1.71
N PHE A 22 -3.89 -8.03 -1.41
CA PHE A 22 -2.62 -8.09 -2.11
C PHE A 22 -1.55 -8.58 -1.16
N GLU A 23 -0.91 -9.68 -1.51
CA GLU A 23 0.32 -10.13 -0.88
C GLU A 23 1.48 -9.59 -1.69
N VAL A 24 2.35 -8.80 -1.05
CA VAL A 24 3.48 -8.18 -1.74
C VAL A 24 4.80 -8.66 -1.17
N LYS A 25 5.88 -8.43 -1.90
CA LYS A 25 7.26 -8.57 -1.44
C LYS A 25 7.99 -7.24 -1.62
N LEU A 26 8.57 -6.72 -0.54
CA LEU A 26 9.37 -5.49 -0.56
C LEU A 26 10.78 -5.77 -1.08
N ASN A 27 11.31 -4.85 -1.87
CA ASN A 27 12.68 -4.89 -2.36
C ASN A 27 13.63 -4.28 -1.31
N ALA A 28 14.18 -5.11 -0.43
CA ALA A 28 15.05 -4.67 0.67
C ALA A 28 16.33 -3.93 0.21
N ILE A 29 16.76 -4.11 -1.04
CA ILE A 29 17.97 -3.46 -1.59
C ILE A 29 17.65 -2.17 -2.35
N HIS A 30 16.39 -1.72 -2.38
CA HIS A 30 15.99 -0.49 -3.05
C HIS A 30 16.64 0.74 -2.38
N GLU A 31 17.11 1.70 -3.19
CA GLU A 31 17.88 2.87 -2.73
C GLU A 31 17.16 3.72 -1.66
N ILE A 32 15.83 3.79 -1.73
CA ILE A 32 14.98 4.46 -0.71
C ILE A 32 15.31 3.96 0.71
N TYR A 33 15.55 2.66 0.89
CA TYR A 33 15.87 2.10 2.20
C TYR A 33 17.26 2.48 2.70
N ALA A 34 18.20 2.78 1.80
CA ALA A 34 19.49 3.34 2.19
C ALA A 34 19.36 4.78 2.71
N ALA A 35 18.35 5.52 2.22
CA ALA A 35 18.07 6.89 2.65
C ALA A 35 17.07 7.00 3.83
N HIS A 36 16.27 5.96 4.08
CA HIS A 36 15.17 6.00 5.06
C HIS A 36 15.16 4.75 5.96
N PHE A 37 15.97 4.67 7.00
CA PHE A 37 17.07 5.57 7.36
C PHE A 37 18.39 4.84 7.25
N PRO A 38 19.53 5.53 7.03
CA PRO A 38 20.84 4.89 7.01
C PRO A 38 21.07 4.02 8.26
N GLY A 39 21.32 2.73 8.08
CA GLY A 39 21.50 1.75 9.16
C GLY A 39 20.23 1.27 9.86
N ASN A 40 19.06 1.86 9.57
CA ASN A 40 17.76 1.45 10.11
C ASN A 40 16.64 1.65 9.07
N ALA A 41 16.58 0.75 8.10
CA ALA A 41 15.63 0.82 6.99
C ALA A 41 14.18 0.70 7.47
N ILE A 42 13.37 1.69 7.13
CA ILE A 42 11.94 1.79 7.41
C ILE A 42 11.24 2.17 6.10
N THR A 43 10.09 1.56 5.81
CA THR A 43 9.28 1.92 4.65
C THR A 43 8.69 3.31 4.85
N PRO A 44 8.98 4.28 3.97
CA PRO A 44 8.39 5.61 4.09
C PRO A 44 6.87 5.55 3.97
N GLY A 45 6.16 6.34 4.78
CA GLY A 45 4.69 6.38 4.71
C GLY A 45 4.16 6.77 3.32
N ALA A 46 4.84 7.70 2.64
CA ALA A 46 4.52 8.08 1.27
C ALA A 46 4.61 6.90 0.28
N CYS A 47 5.55 5.97 0.48
CA CYS A 47 5.62 4.75 -0.34
C CYS A 47 4.39 3.86 -0.09
N THR A 48 3.97 3.70 1.16
CA THR A 48 2.75 2.95 1.48
C THR A 48 1.50 3.56 0.81
N LEU A 49 1.38 4.89 0.78
CA LEU A 49 0.28 5.57 0.08
C LEU A 49 0.33 5.31 -1.44
N GLN A 50 1.50 5.43 -2.05
CA GLN A 50 1.69 5.18 -3.47
C GLN A 50 1.43 3.72 -3.86
N MET A 51 1.85 2.76 -3.02
CA MET A 51 1.53 1.34 -3.21
C MET A 51 0.01 1.10 -3.22
N VAL A 52 -0.73 1.71 -2.29
CA VAL A 52 -2.20 1.61 -2.28
C VAL A 52 -2.80 2.24 -3.53
N ALA A 53 -2.30 3.41 -3.97
CA ALA A 53 -2.76 4.02 -5.21
C ALA A 53 -2.56 3.08 -6.41
N GLU A 54 -1.39 2.46 -6.53
CA GLU A 54 -1.08 1.50 -7.60
C GLU A 54 -1.98 0.26 -7.54
N MET A 55 -2.28 -0.27 -6.35
CA MET A 55 -3.21 -1.39 -6.18
C MET A 55 -4.66 -1.04 -6.53
N VAL A 56 -5.11 0.18 -6.21
CA VAL A 56 -6.44 0.68 -6.59
C VAL A 56 -6.54 0.83 -8.10
N GLN A 57 -5.51 1.35 -8.76
CA GLN A 57 -5.46 1.42 -10.22
C GLN A 57 -5.41 0.03 -10.86
N GLU A 58 -4.64 -0.92 -10.31
CA GLU A 58 -4.61 -2.33 -10.76
C GLU A 58 -6.01 -2.97 -10.70
N THR A 59 -6.74 -2.70 -9.61
CA THR A 59 -8.08 -3.27 -9.39
C THR A 59 -9.12 -2.66 -10.32
N THR A 60 -9.08 -1.34 -10.51
CA THR A 60 -10.11 -0.59 -11.22
C THR A 60 -9.85 -0.48 -12.71
N GLY A 61 -8.61 -0.72 -13.16
CA GLY A 61 -8.16 -0.49 -14.54
C GLY A 61 -8.15 0.98 -14.94
N LYS A 62 -8.26 1.91 -13.99
CA LYS A 62 -8.30 3.36 -14.23
C LYS A 62 -7.01 4.02 -13.77
N CYS A 63 -6.63 5.09 -14.46
CA CYS A 63 -5.62 6.01 -13.96
C CYS A 63 -6.31 6.99 -12.99
N LEU A 64 -5.92 6.95 -11.72
CA LEU A 64 -6.57 7.68 -10.64
C LEU A 64 -5.52 8.48 -9.85
N GLN A 65 -5.91 9.64 -9.35
CA GLN A 65 -5.10 10.49 -8.50
C GLN A 65 -5.68 10.52 -7.09
N LEU A 66 -4.81 10.66 -6.08
CA LEU A 66 -5.26 10.80 -4.70
C LEU A 66 -5.87 12.20 -4.49
N ALA A 67 -7.19 12.29 -4.41
CA ALA A 67 -7.90 13.53 -4.13
C ALA A 67 -7.79 13.93 -2.65
N CYS A 68 -7.94 12.95 -1.74
CA CYS A 68 -7.93 13.21 -0.30
C CYS A 68 -7.45 12.02 0.53
N ALA A 69 -6.54 12.28 1.47
CA ALA A 69 -6.20 11.35 2.54
C ALA A 69 -6.97 11.70 3.82
N LYS A 70 -8.20 11.19 3.96
CA LYS A 70 -9.09 11.48 5.10
C LYS A 70 -8.50 11.03 6.43
N ASN A 71 -7.83 9.88 6.44
CA ASN A 71 -7.16 9.39 7.64
C ASN A 71 -5.97 8.51 7.25
N VAL A 72 -4.83 8.74 7.89
CA VAL A 72 -3.61 7.94 7.70
C VAL A 72 -3.01 7.69 9.08
N LYS A 73 -2.99 6.42 9.51
CA LYS A 73 -2.41 5.99 10.77
C LYS A 73 -1.34 4.95 10.51
N TYR A 74 -0.11 5.25 10.90
CA TYR A 74 0.97 4.27 11.01
C TYR A 74 1.05 3.84 12.49
N LEU A 75 0.72 2.58 12.74
CA LEU A 75 0.64 1.99 14.07
C LEU A 75 1.95 1.33 14.48
N ALA A 76 2.71 0.83 13.51
CA ALA A 76 4.02 0.21 13.72
C ALA A 76 4.91 0.44 12.47
N PRO A 77 6.24 0.48 12.62
CA PRO A 77 7.14 0.60 11.48
C PRO A 77 7.10 -0.66 10.62
N ILE A 78 7.05 -0.48 9.31
CA ILE A 78 7.21 -1.56 8.31
C ILE A 78 8.67 -1.53 7.87
N THR A 79 9.42 -2.61 8.04
CA THR A 79 10.81 -2.71 7.55
C THR A 79 10.93 -3.86 6.57
N PRO A 80 11.78 -3.74 5.53
CA PRO A 80 11.93 -4.83 4.56
C PRO A 80 12.64 -6.05 5.16
N GLN A 81 13.30 -5.93 6.32
CA GLN A 81 13.90 -7.04 7.06
C GLN A 81 12.90 -7.78 7.95
N ASN A 82 12.09 -7.06 8.74
CA ASN A 82 11.18 -7.68 9.71
C ASN A 82 9.79 -7.96 9.12
N THR A 83 9.42 -7.24 8.07
CA THR A 83 8.13 -7.37 7.38
C THR A 83 8.36 -7.38 5.86
N PRO A 84 9.11 -8.37 5.34
CA PRO A 84 9.46 -8.43 3.91
C PRO A 84 8.24 -8.64 3.02
N CYS A 85 7.21 -9.31 3.54
CA CYS A 85 6.02 -9.67 2.78
C CYS A 85 4.73 -9.18 3.47
N PRO A 86 4.45 -7.86 3.50
CA PRO A 86 3.21 -7.37 4.07
C PRO A 86 2.01 -7.71 3.18
N THR A 87 0.84 -7.83 3.80
CA THR A 87 -0.45 -7.97 3.13
C THR A 87 -1.20 -6.65 3.18
N PHE A 88 -1.71 -6.21 2.03
CA PHE A 88 -2.57 -5.05 1.90
C PHE A 88 -4.01 -5.51 1.67
N VAL A 89 -4.90 -5.15 2.60
CA VAL A 89 -6.34 -5.42 2.49
C VAL A 89 -7.04 -4.12 2.17
N LEU A 90 -7.61 -4.03 0.98
CA LEU A 90 -8.31 -2.86 0.47
C LEU A 90 -9.81 -3.15 0.40
N ASN A 91 -10.62 -2.20 0.88
CA ASN A 91 -12.03 -2.12 0.55
C ASN A 91 -12.22 -0.89 -0.36
N ILE A 92 -12.63 -1.11 -1.61
CA ILE A 92 -12.77 -0.08 -2.63
C ILE A 92 -14.25 0.08 -2.98
N LYS A 93 -14.78 1.29 -2.78
CA LYS A 93 -16.17 1.62 -3.13
C LYS A 93 -16.20 2.71 -4.20
N ASN A 94 -16.87 2.42 -5.31
CA ASN A 94 -17.10 3.37 -6.38
C ASN A 94 -18.41 4.12 -6.15
N ASN A 95 -18.33 5.44 -5.99
CA ASN A 95 -19.50 6.31 -5.79
C ASN A 95 -19.92 7.05 -7.07
N GLY A 96 -19.43 6.61 -8.23
CA GLY A 96 -19.69 7.20 -9.55
C GLY A 96 -18.53 8.07 -10.02
N GLN A 97 -18.24 9.15 -9.30
CA GLN A 97 -17.14 10.07 -9.63
C GLN A 97 -15.84 9.78 -8.87
N GLU A 98 -15.94 9.24 -7.65
CA GLU A 98 -14.80 9.00 -6.76
C GLU A 98 -14.75 7.54 -6.30
N TYR A 99 -13.54 7.11 -5.93
CA TYR A 99 -13.27 5.84 -5.27
C TYR A 99 -12.91 6.07 -3.81
N ALA A 100 -13.81 5.69 -2.90
CA ALA A 100 -13.54 5.67 -1.47
C ALA A 100 -12.84 4.37 -1.10
N VAL A 101 -11.62 4.47 -0.56
CA VAL A 101 -10.75 3.33 -0.28
C VAL A 101 -10.41 3.27 1.20
N LYS A 102 -10.67 2.14 1.83
CA LYS A 102 -10.09 1.81 3.15
C LYS A 102 -9.00 0.77 2.94
N ALA A 103 -7.80 1.02 3.44
CA ALA A 103 -6.71 0.07 3.34
C ALA A 103 -6.15 -0.27 4.72
N GLU A 104 -5.82 -1.54 4.94
CA GLU A 104 -5.10 -2.03 6.10
C GLU A 104 -3.84 -2.76 5.63
N VAL A 105 -2.69 -2.39 6.20
CA VAL A 105 -1.41 -3.07 5.96
C VAL A 105 -1.10 -3.92 7.18
N LYS A 106 -0.95 -5.23 6.99
CA LYS A 106 -0.78 -6.20 8.07
C LYS A 106 0.25 -7.27 7.72
N ASN A 107 0.72 -7.98 8.74
CA ASN A 107 1.47 -9.23 8.59
C ASN A 107 1.02 -10.18 9.71
N GLY A 108 0.36 -11.27 9.34
CA GLY A 108 -0.40 -12.09 10.29
C GLY A 108 -1.50 -11.27 10.99
N GLU A 109 -1.50 -11.28 12.33
CA GLU A 109 -2.45 -10.54 13.16
C GLU A 109 -2.03 -9.07 13.41
N GLN A 110 -0.75 -8.73 13.18
CA GLN A 110 -0.25 -7.39 13.45
C GLN A 110 -0.64 -6.42 12.34
N VAL A 111 -1.27 -5.30 12.73
CA VAL A 111 -1.58 -4.20 11.82
C VAL A 111 -0.53 -3.10 11.94
N PHE A 112 0.01 -2.68 10.80
CA PHE A 112 1.05 -1.66 10.69
C PHE A 112 0.51 -0.32 10.25
N ALA A 113 -0.50 -0.31 9.37
CA ALA A 113 -1.12 0.93 8.92
C ALA A 113 -2.61 0.77 8.63
N LYS A 114 -3.37 1.84 8.87
CA LYS A 114 -4.77 1.98 8.46
C LYS A 114 -4.95 3.30 7.72
N LEU A 115 -5.52 3.22 6.53
CA LEU A 115 -5.66 4.33 5.60
C LEU A 115 -7.13 4.47 5.17
N SER A 116 -7.60 5.69 5.03
CA SER A 116 -8.88 6.05 4.44
C SER A 116 -8.65 7.15 3.42
N LEU A 117 -8.77 6.79 2.15
CA LEU A 117 -8.32 7.57 1.01
C LEU A 117 -9.49 7.77 0.04
N VAL A 118 -9.43 8.82 -0.76
CA VAL A 118 -10.35 9.09 -1.85
C VAL A 118 -9.53 9.34 -3.10
N TYR A 119 -9.88 8.65 -4.18
CA TYR A 119 -9.25 8.78 -5.49
C TYR A 119 -10.26 9.25 -6.55
N GLU A 120 -9.79 9.98 -7.55
CA GLU A 120 -10.57 10.49 -8.69
C GLU A 120 -9.82 10.33 -10.02
#